data_AF-A0A9P5T0K5-F1
#
_entry.id   AF-A0A9P5T0K5-F1
#
_cell.length_a   1.000
_cell.length_b   1.000
_cell.length_c   1.000
_cell.angle_alpha   90.00
_cell.angle_beta   90.00
_cell.angle_gamma   90.00
#
_symmetry.space_group_name_H-M   'P 1'
#
loop_
_entity.id
_entity.type
_entity.pdbx_description
1 polymer ?
#
loop_
_entity_poly.entity_id
_entity_poly.type
_entity_poly.pdbx_seq_one_letter_code
_entity_poly.pdbx_strand_id
1 'polypeptide(L)'
;MASLSPATRALWSLRATKAFLPGTASTSTRLLHSSHFLYKEEKSEDDVTEEAVPADEGVSASEDAAEDAAEDAAETTEAVIPTKLPYRRKRFHMWLQTEGARYATPSASGTNYVGRTPFPMNPLFRPTPPISNFAKDEIYRMHMEDNRKWTPRQLGMEYNISIKRVEAILRLKHLEKEMIAEGFVAQDHFTAGMEQLMGVRTKRPAGIKEPLTDILPNVGSPKFEAVDEDQEFTAEDAAKVLKRRPLAEIKAQQLEEERMKPFKLVDSIRGVPKQETPKTTPISKNAAAASPRFKFAITDTSSKSTLIRDKDGTLGRVQQS
;
A
#
# COMPACT_ATOMS: atom_id res chain seq x y z
N MET A 1 41.78 -58.33 -13.35
CA MET A 1 41.04 -59.59 -13.23
C MET A 1 40.47 -59.68 -11.82
N ALA A 2 39.16 -59.47 -11.68
CA ALA A 2 38.31 -59.77 -10.52
C ALA A 2 36.86 -59.52 -11.00
N SER A 3 36.28 -60.46 -11.74
CA SER A 3 35.27 -61.44 -11.28
C SER A 3 34.01 -60.80 -10.67
N LEU A 4 33.00 -60.66 -11.54
CA LEU A 4 31.59 -60.40 -11.25
C LEU A 4 30.94 -61.56 -10.48
N SER A 5 29.92 -61.25 -9.67
CA SER A 5 28.90 -62.18 -9.19
C SER A 5 27.53 -61.48 -9.18
N PRO A 6 26.40 -62.19 -9.43
CA PRO A 6 25.22 -61.63 -10.07
C PRO A 6 23.97 -61.52 -9.17
N ALA A 7 22.96 -60.85 -9.75
CA ALA A 7 21.53 -61.08 -9.57
C ALA A 7 20.84 -60.54 -8.30
N THR A 8 20.02 -59.51 -8.52
CA THR A 8 18.60 -59.56 -8.11
C THR A 8 17.77 -58.74 -9.09
N ARG A 9 17.02 -59.45 -9.93
CA ARG A 9 15.90 -58.91 -10.73
C ARG A 9 14.71 -58.73 -9.79
N ALA A 10 14.19 -57.51 -9.70
CA ALA A 10 12.82 -57.28 -9.28
C ALA A 10 12.09 -56.57 -10.44
N LEU A 11 11.42 -57.39 -11.25
CA LEU A 11 10.27 -56.99 -12.06
C LEU A 11 9.31 -56.26 -11.15
N TRP A 12 8.72 -55.12 -11.54
CA TRP A 12 7.33 -54.79 -11.20
C TRP A 12 6.67 -54.17 -12.44
N SER A 13 5.48 -54.71 -12.69
CA SER A 13 4.67 -54.62 -13.88
C SER A 13 3.94 -53.27 -13.99
N LEU A 14 3.89 -52.72 -15.21
CA LEU A 14 2.88 -51.76 -15.61
C LEU A 14 1.48 -52.39 -15.45
N ARG A 15 0.54 -51.65 -14.87
CA ARG A 15 -0.88 -51.72 -15.26
C ARG A 15 -1.46 -50.32 -15.33
N ALA A 16 -1.70 -49.89 -16.56
CA ALA A 16 -2.57 -48.79 -16.88
C ALA A 16 -4.03 -49.22 -16.64
N THR A 17 -4.79 -48.39 -15.93
CA THR A 17 -6.25 -48.40 -16.00
C THR A 17 -6.73 -46.96 -16.17
N LYS A 18 -7.23 -46.71 -17.38
CA LYS A 18 -7.96 -45.52 -17.82
C LYS A 18 -9.37 -45.60 -17.19
N ALA A 19 -9.75 -44.61 -16.40
CA ALA A 19 -11.14 -44.41 -15.98
C ALA A 19 -11.53 -42.95 -16.22
N PHE A 20 -12.41 -42.80 -17.20
CA PHE A 20 -13.18 -41.63 -17.57
C PHE A 20 -14.45 -41.63 -16.69
N LEU A 21 -14.93 -40.49 -16.19
CA LEU A 21 -16.35 -40.12 -15.92
C LEU A 21 -16.44 -38.78 -15.14
N PRO A 22 -17.60 -38.11 -15.11
CA PRO A 22 -17.73 -36.71 -15.48
C PRO A 22 -18.05 -35.77 -14.30
N GLY A 23 -18.08 -34.48 -14.62
CA GLY A 23 -18.21 -33.39 -13.67
C GLY A 23 -19.44 -33.42 -12.77
N THR A 24 -19.25 -32.89 -11.56
CA THR A 24 -20.30 -32.33 -10.72
C THR A 24 -19.89 -30.91 -10.34
N ALA A 25 -20.71 -29.96 -10.73
CA ALA A 25 -20.60 -28.57 -10.31
C ALA A 25 -20.93 -28.49 -8.82
N SER A 26 -19.96 -28.10 -8.00
CA SER A 26 -20.17 -27.78 -6.59
C SER A 26 -20.55 -26.31 -6.47
N THR A 27 -21.86 -26.05 -6.42
CA THR A 27 -22.44 -24.76 -6.07
C THR A 27 -22.22 -24.50 -4.57
N SER A 28 -21.15 -23.76 -4.26
CA SER A 28 -20.89 -23.26 -2.91
C SER A 28 -21.88 -22.14 -2.57
N THR A 29 -22.95 -22.47 -1.86
CA THR A 29 -23.84 -21.49 -1.22
C THR A 29 -23.08 -20.79 -0.08
N ARG A 30 -22.68 -19.53 -0.31
CA ARG A 30 -22.18 -18.64 0.74
C ARG A 30 -23.34 -18.22 1.63
N LEU A 31 -23.41 -18.77 2.83
CA LEU A 31 -24.23 -18.23 3.92
C LEU A 31 -23.56 -16.94 4.43
N LEU A 32 -24.03 -15.79 3.93
CA LEU A 32 -23.72 -14.48 4.49
C LEU A 32 -24.44 -14.33 5.84
N HIS A 33 -23.73 -14.56 6.94
CA HIS A 33 -24.18 -14.09 8.25
C HIS A 33 -23.89 -12.59 8.34
N SER A 34 -24.90 -11.78 8.02
CA SER A 34 -24.94 -10.36 8.34
C SER A 34 -25.35 -10.23 9.81
N SER A 35 -24.37 -10.00 10.70
CA SER A 35 -24.66 -9.57 12.06
C SER A 35 -24.85 -8.05 12.06
N HIS A 36 -26.11 -7.66 12.05
CA HIS A 36 -26.62 -6.31 12.25
C HIS A 36 -26.22 -5.84 13.66
N PHE A 37 -25.18 -5.02 13.78
CA PHE A 37 -24.82 -4.37 15.04
C PHE A 37 -25.60 -3.04 15.11
N LEU A 38 -26.75 -3.09 15.78
CA LEU A 38 -27.63 -1.97 16.06
C LEU A 38 -27.01 -1.17 17.22
N TYR A 39 -26.34 -0.07 16.92
CA TYR A 39 -25.99 0.95 17.92
C TYR A 39 -27.21 1.88 18.05
N LYS A 40 -27.85 1.86 19.21
CA LYS A 40 -28.89 2.80 19.61
C LYS A 40 -28.17 4.01 20.22
N GLU A 41 -28.00 5.07 19.44
CA GLU A 41 -27.63 6.39 19.97
C GLU A 41 -28.86 6.99 20.64
N GLU A 42 -28.80 7.14 21.97
CA GLU A 42 -29.73 7.99 22.70
C GLU A 42 -29.17 9.42 22.75
N LYS A 43 -30.06 10.32 22.36
CA LYS A 43 -29.92 11.74 22.15
C LYS A 43 -30.05 12.44 23.51
N SER A 44 -29.02 13.13 23.97
CA SER A 44 -29.14 14.15 25.02
C SER A 44 -28.90 15.51 24.38
N GLU A 45 -30.01 16.19 24.09
CA GLU A 45 -30.06 17.64 23.91
C GLU A 45 -29.98 18.24 25.31
N ASP A 46 -28.98 19.06 25.59
CA ASP A 46 -29.10 20.13 26.58
C ASP A 46 -28.24 21.33 26.18
N ASP A 47 -28.93 22.45 26.31
CA ASP A 47 -28.74 23.80 25.83
C ASP A 47 -27.69 24.53 26.68
N VAL A 48 -26.69 25.15 26.05
CA VAL A 48 -25.72 26.02 26.73
C VAL A 48 -25.88 27.41 26.14
N THR A 49 -26.63 28.24 26.84
CA THR A 49 -26.68 29.69 26.67
C THR A 49 -25.48 30.31 27.38
N GLU A 50 -24.70 31.09 26.63
CA GLU A 50 -23.66 31.98 27.13
C GLU A 50 -24.29 33.17 27.88
N GLU A 51 -23.80 33.50 29.08
CA GLU A 51 -23.73 34.90 29.51
C GLU A 51 -22.58 35.14 30.51
N ALA A 52 -22.13 36.40 30.53
CA ALA A 52 -20.79 36.85 30.86
C ALA A 52 -20.54 37.22 32.34
N VAL A 53 -19.25 37.46 32.62
CA VAL A 53 -18.61 37.77 33.91
C VAL A 53 -18.72 39.28 34.30
N PRO A 54 -18.19 39.79 35.45
CA PRO A 54 -18.99 40.36 36.55
C PRO A 54 -18.61 41.81 36.98
N ALA A 55 -19.43 42.44 37.83
CA ALA A 55 -19.13 43.50 38.80
C ALA A 55 -20.35 43.56 39.75
N ASP A 56 -20.31 43.70 41.07
CA ASP A 56 -19.73 44.78 41.87
C ASP A 56 -19.96 44.45 43.38
N GLU A 57 -19.35 45.25 44.25
CA GLU A 57 -19.09 45.20 45.69
C GLU A 57 -20.22 44.88 46.71
N GLY A 58 -19.82 44.29 47.86
CA GLY A 58 -19.94 44.98 49.15
C GLY A 58 -21.01 44.57 50.20
N VAL A 59 -20.50 44.07 51.35
CA VAL A 59 -20.89 44.42 52.74
C VAL A 59 -21.92 43.55 53.53
N SER A 60 -21.38 42.95 54.60
CA SER A 60 -21.84 42.68 55.99
C SER A 60 -22.99 41.72 56.35
N ALA A 61 -22.59 40.70 57.11
CA ALA A 61 -23.05 40.30 58.45
C ALA A 61 -24.52 39.93 58.71
N SER A 62 -24.76 38.66 59.06
CA SER A 62 -25.33 38.26 60.36
C SER A 62 -25.23 36.75 60.54
N GLU A 63 -24.84 36.36 61.76
CA GLU A 63 -24.87 35.01 62.31
C GLU A 63 -26.30 34.66 62.77
N ASP A 64 -26.52 33.37 63.03
CA ASP A 64 -27.65 32.73 63.74
C ASP A 64 -28.93 32.41 62.96
N ALA A 65 -29.02 31.16 62.49
CA ALA A 65 -30.21 30.32 62.67
C ALA A 65 -29.83 28.84 62.63
N ALA A 66 -30.21 28.14 63.70
CA ALA A 66 -29.86 26.78 64.02
C ALA A 66 -30.59 25.73 63.15
N GLU A 67 -29.93 24.58 63.05
CA GLU A 67 -30.49 23.22 63.12
C GLU A 67 -31.87 22.98 62.48
N ASP A 68 -31.88 22.30 61.33
CA ASP A 68 -32.85 21.22 61.12
C ASP A 68 -32.47 20.29 59.95
N ALA A 69 -32.71 19.01 60.19
CA ALA A 69 -32.77 17.90 59.23
C ALA A 69 -31.47 17.43 58.55
N ALA A 70 -30.60 16.81 59.36
CA ALA A 70 -29.99 15.56 58.94
C ALA A 70 -31.09 14.50 58.79
N GLU A 71 -31.28 13.96 57.59
CA GLU A 71 -31.79 12.61 57.26
C GLU A 71 -32.27 12.58 55.80
N ASP A 72 -31.34 12.48 54.84
CA ASP A 72 -31.57 11.69 53.62
C ASP A 72 -30.25 11.37 52.89
N ALA A 73 -29.35 10.73 53.62
CA ALA A 73 -28.17 10.07 53.07
C ALA A 73 -28.38 8.54 53.13
N ALA A 74 -29.50 8.07 52.60
CA ALA A 74 -29.70 6.65 52.32
C ALA A 74 -29.00 6.30 51.00
N GLU A 75 -27.71 6.04 51.16
CA GLU A 75 -26.83 5.22 50.35
C GLU A 75 -27.55 4.08 49.62
N THR A 76 -28.11 4.34 48.44
CA THR A 76 -28.44 3.29 47.47
C THR A 76 -27.13 2.83 46.82
N THR A 77 -26.33 2.07 47.56
CA THR A 77 -25.33 1.19 46.96
C THR A 77 -26.10 0.08 46.23
N GLU A 78 -26.55 0.37 45.01
CA GLU A 78 -26.95 -0.68 44.09
C GLU A 78 -25.74 -1.57 43.90
N ALA A 79 -25.74 -2.69 44.62
CA ALA A 79 -24.80 -3.77 44.44
C ALA A 79 -24.94 -4.23 42.98
N VAL A 80 -24.06 -3.72 42.13
CA VAL A 80 -23.92 -4.15 40.74
C VAL A 80 -23.65 -5.64 40.77
N ILE A 81 -24.71 -6.44 40.61
CA ILE A 81 -24.61 -7.89 40.51
C ILE A 81 -23.61 -8.14 39.38
N PRO A 82 -22.44 -8.76 39.64
CA PRO A 82 -21.45 -8.96 38.60
C PRO A 82 -22.09 -9.88 37.57
N THR A 83 -22.53 -9.30 36.46
CA THR A 83 -23.10 -10.03 35.34
C THR A 83 -22.04 -11.04 34.93
N LYS A 84 -22.30 -12.32 35.22
CA LYS A 84 -21.30 -13.39 35.06
C LYS A 84 -20.93 -13.42 33.58
N LEU A 85 -19.77 -12.85 33.24
CA LEU A 85 -19.29 -12.83 31.86
C LEU A 85 -19.27 -14.27 31.32
N PRO A 86 -19.66 -14.48 30.04
CA PRO A 86 -19.61 -15.80 29.43
C PRO A 86 -18.18 -16.35 29.48
N TYR A 87 -18.05 -17.66 29.63
CA TYR A 87 -16.76 -18.34 29.83
C TYR A 87 -15.68 -17.93 28.82
N ARG A 88 -16.06 -17.75 27.55
CA ARG A 88 -15.15 -17.28 26.49
C ARG A 88 -14.60 -15.87 26.76
N ARG A 89 -15.43 -14.94 27.22
CA ARG A 89 -14.99 -13.58 27.60
C ARG A 89 -14.06 -13.62 28.82
N LYS A 90 -14.37 -14.46 29.82
CA LYS A 90 -13.47 -14.66 30.98
C LYS A 90 -12.08 -15.13 30.55
N ARG A 91 -12.00 -16.15 29.69
CA ARG A 91 -10.72 -16.63 29.15
C ARG A 91 -9.98 -15.56 28.34
N PHE A 92 -10.71 -14.78 27.54
CA PHE A 92 -10.14 -13.67 26.78
C PHE A 92 -9.54 -12.59 27.70
N HIS A 93 -10.28 -12.15 28.74
CA HIS A 93 -9.75 -11.18 29.71
C HIS A 93 -8.56 -11.74 30.49
N MET A 94 -8.59 -13.02 30.86
CA MET A 94 -7.45 -13.69 31.49
C MET A 94 -6.21 -13.68 30.57
N TRP A 95 -6.39 -13.90 29.26
CA TRP A 95 -5.31 -13.78 28.28
C TRP A 95 -4.81 -12.33 28.16
N LEU A 96 -5.72 -11.35 28.07
CA LEU A 96 -5.36 -9.92 28.02
C LEU A 96 -4.54 -9.46 29.24
N GLN A 97 -4.85 -9.99 30.42
CA GLN A 97 -4.12 -9.68 31.66
C GLN A 97 -2.76 -10.38 31.76
N THR A 98 -2.59 -11.51 31.06
CA THR A 98 -1.36 -12.30 31.07
C THR A 98 -0.53 -12.03 29.81
N GLU A 99 -0.58 -12.92 28.82
CA GLU A 99 0.20 -12.85 27.59
C GLU A 99 -0.15 -11.66 26.69
N GLY A 100 -1.39 -11.18 26.77
CA GLY A 100 -1.90 -10.07 25.98
C GLY A 100 -1.45 -8.70 26.50
N ALA A 101 -1.03 -8.61 27.76
CA ALA A 101 -0.67 -7.33 28.40
C ALA A 101 0.50 -6.65 27.69
N ARG A 102 1.43 -7.44 27.13
CA ARG A 102 2.57 -6.94 26.34
C ARG A 102 2.17 -6.21 25.06
N TYR A 103 0.94 -6.38 24.58
CA TYR A 103 0.43 -5.75 23.35
C TYR A 103 -0.44 -4.52 23.62
N ALA A 104 -0.71 -4.20 24.89
CA ALA A 104 -1.49 -3.02 25.26
C ALA A 104 -0.75 -1.72 24.91
N THR A 105 0.59 -1.73 25.01
CA THR A 105 1.45 -0.59 24.67
C THR A 105 2.46 -0.98 23.59
N PRO A 106 2.89 -0.02 22.75
CA PRO A 106 3.94 -0.26 21.77
C PRO A 106 5.26 -0.62 22.45
N SER A 107 5.98 -1.59 21.90
CA SER A 107 7.33 -1.91 22.39
C SER A 107 8.31 -0.80 22.00
N ALA A 108 9.24 -0.47 22.89
CA ALA A 108 10.33 0.47 22.61
C ALA A 108 11.42 -0.15 21.71
N SER A 109 11.57 -1.48 21.71
CA SER A 109 12.68 -2.18 21.05
C SER A 109 12.41 -2.59 19.59
N GLY A 110 11.25 -2.24 19.05
CA GLY A 110 10.84 -2.51 17.66
C GLY A 110 9.51 -3.25 17.54
N THR A 111 9.39 -4.08 16.51
CA THR A 111 8.13 -4.75 16.14
C THR A 111 7.65 -5.69 17.25
N ASN A 112 6.40 -5.48 17.70
CA ASN A 112 5.77 -6.28 18.75
C ASN A 112 4.77 -7.28 18.15
N TYR A 113 5.29 -8.33 17.51
CA TYR A 113 4.46 -9.37 16.90
C TYR A 113 4.02 -10.45 17.90
N VAL A 114 2.95 -11.18 17.57
CA VAL A 114 2.43 -12.30 18.39
C VAL A 114 3.49 -13.39 18.59
N GLY A 115 4.27 -13.66 17.52
CA GLY A 115 5.41 -14.58 17.52
C GLY A 115 6.64 -13.97 16.84
N ARG A 116 7.48 -14.82 16.22
CA ARG A 116 8.65 -14.38 15.43
C ARG A 116 8.26 -13.61 14.16
N THR A 117 7.10 -13.93 13.61
CA THR A 117 6.47 -13.28 12.45
C THR A 117 5.13 -12.69 12.89
N PRO A 118 4.59 -11.68 12.19
CA PRO A 118 3.30 -11.09 12.52
C PRO A 118 2.16 -12.13 12.52
N PHE A 119 2.25 -13.12 11.63
CA PHE A 119 1.32 -14.23 11.55
C PHE A 119 2.06 -15.54 11.89
N PRO A 120 1.80 -16.16 13.06
CA PRO A 120 2.46 -17.40 13.46
C PRO A 120 2.25 -18.54 12.46
N MET A 121 1.09 -18.58 11.81
CA MET A 121 0.73 -19.60 10.82
C MET A 121 1.27 -19.32 9.41
N ASN A 122 1.89 -18.15 9.17
CA ASN A 122 2.49 -17.80 7.88
C ASN A 122 3.93 -17.28 8.08
N PRO A 123 4.92 -18.18 8.10
CA PRO A 123 6.33 -17.80 8.31
C PRO A 123 6.99 -17.13 7.10
N LEU A 124 6.37 -17.21 5.91
CA LEU A 124 6.86 -16.58 4.68
C LEU A 124 6.65 -15.06 4.70
N PHE A 125 5.60 -14.59 5.38
CA PHE A 125 5.33 -13.17 5.50
C PHE A 125 6.20 -12.54 6.58
N ARG A 126 7.28 -11.88 6.15
CA ARG A 126 8.24 -11.16 7.00
C ARG A 126 8.33 -9.71 6.53
N PRO A 127 7.56 -8.79 7.14
CA PRO A 127 7.59 -7.39 6.73
C PRO A 127 8.98 -6.81 6.98
N THR A 128 9.55 -6.19 5.95
CA THR A 128 10.75 -5.37 6.09
C THR A 128 10.38 -4.03 6.73
N PRO A 129 11.19 -3.48 7.64
CA PRO A 129 10.94 -2.15 8.19
C PRO A 129 10.84 -1.10 7.08
N PRO A 130 9.91 -0.13 7.20
CA PRO A 130 9.80 0.96 6.24
C PRO A 130 11.02 1.89 6.32
N ILE A 131 11.20 2.71 5.30
CA ILE A 131 12.22 3.77 5.30
C ILE A 131 11.77 4.86 6.29
N SER A 132 12.71 5.36 7.09
CA SER A 132 12.44 6.46 8.04
C SER A 132 12.02 7.74 7.32
N ASN A 133 11.22 8.57 7.99
CA ASN A 133 10.78 9.85 7.47
C ASN A 133 11.97 10.76 7.18
N PHE A 134 12.94 10.74 8.10
CA PHE A 134 14.21 11.46 7.96
C PHE A 134 14.96 11.08 6.67
N ALA A 135 15.09 9.80 6.34
CA ALA A 135 15.75 9.38 5.11
C ALA A 135 14.94 9.79 3.87
N LYS A 136 13.61 9.75 3.92
CA LYS A 136 12.76 10.23 2.82
C LYS A 136 12.96 11.73 2.59
N ASP A 137 13.06 12.52 3.66
CA ASP A 137 13.37 13.95 3.58
C ASP A 137 14.78 14.20 3.02
N GLU A 138 15.78 13.41 3.44
CA GLU A 138 17.15 13.50 2.94
C GLU A 138 17.21 13.20 1.43
N ILE A 139 16.55 12.13 0.98
CA ILE A 139 16.43 11.76 -0.44
C ILE A 139 15.78 12.89 -1.25
N TYR A 140 14.67 13.45 -0.76
CA TYR A 140 13.97 14.55 -1.41
C TYR A 140 14.84 15.79 -1.51
N ARG A 141 15.49 16.18 -0.40
CA ARG A 141 16.39 17.34 -0.36
C ARG A 141 17.53 17.21 -1.36
N MET A 142 18.23 16.07 -1.40
CA MET A 142 19.35 15.87 -2.33
C MET A 142 18.89 15.94 -3.80
N HIS A 143 17.72 15.39 -4.11
CA HIS A 143 17.17 15.48 -5.46
C HIS A 143 16.79 16.92 -5.86
N MET A 144 16.27 17.70 -4.91
CA MET A 144 15.94 19.12 -5.14
C MET A 144 17.18 20.01 -5.26
N GLU A 145 18.28 19.69 -4.57
CA GLU A 145 19.55 20.42 -4.67
C GLU A 145 20.21 20.26 -6.06
N ASP A 146 20.29 19.04 -6.58
CA ASP A 146 20.85 18.76 -7.91
C ASP A 146 20.17 17.55 -8.56
N ASN A 147 19.15 17.82 -9.37
CA ASN A 147 18.39 16.81 -10.10
C ASN A 147 19.25 16.05 -11.14
N ARG A 148 20.32 16.67 -11.68
CA ARG A 148 21.18 16.04 -12.69
C ARG A 148 22.13 15.03 -12.07
N LYS A 149 22.69 15.36 -10.91
CA LYS A 149 23.58 14.46 -10.15
C LYS A 149 22.80 13.39 -9.40
N TRP A 150 21.77 13.80 -8.65
CA TRP A 150 20.99 12.92 -7.79
C TRP A 150 19.77 12.38 -8.52
N THR A 151 20.04 11.58 -9.56
CA THR A 151 18.97 10.86 -10.28
C THR A 151 18.34 9.78 -9.38
N PRO A 152 17.09 9.36 -9.62
CA PRO A 152 16.46 8.29 -8.85
C PRO A 152 17.26 6.98 -8.82
N ARG A 153 18.00 6.70 -9.90
CA ARG A 153 18.94 5.58 -10.00
C ARG A 153 20.12 5.74 -9.04
N GLN A 154 20.77 6.91 -9.02
CA GLN A 154 21.89 7.18 -8.12
C GLN A 154 21.45 7.13 -6.65
N LEU A 155 20.30 7.72 -6.33
CA LEU A 155 19.70 7.66 -5.00
C LEU A 155 19.33 6.22 -4.61
N GLY A 156 18.80 5.42 -5.54
CA GLY A 156 18.52 4.01 -5.32
C GLY A 156 19.76 3.19 -5.00
N MET A 157 20.89 3.48 -5.67
CA MET A 157 22.18 2.86 -5.39
C MET A 157 22.73 3.25 -4.02
N GLU A 158 22.68 4.54 -3.66
CA GLU A 158 23.17 5.05 -2.37
C GLU A 158 22.39 4.47 -1.18
N TYR A 159 21.05 4.42 -1.30
CA TYR A 159 20.16 3.96 -0.23
C TYR A 159 19.81 2.47 -0.30
N ASN A 160 20.30 1.73 -1.29
CA ASN A 160 19.99 0.31 -1.54
C ASN A 160 18.48 0.01 -1.66
N ILE A 161 17.75 0.92 -2.32
CA ILE A 161 16.31 0.84 -2.54
C ILE A 161 15.97 0.84 -4.03
N SER A 162 14.84 0.22 -4.38
CA SER A 162 14.40 0.16 -5.77
C SER A 162 14.13 1.55 -6.37
N ILE A 163 14.40 1.73 -7.67
CA ILE A 163 14.20 3.02 -8.39
C ILE A 163 12.75 3.48 -8.25
N LYS A 164 11.79 2.56 -8.46
CA LYS A 164 10.36 2.84 -8.34
C LYS A 164 9.99 3.38 -6.95
N ARG A 165 10.64 2.89 -5.90
CA ARG A 165 10.42 3.38 -4.55
C ARG A 165 10.98 4.78 -4.35
N VAL A 166 12.16 5.07 -4.89
CA VAL A 166 12.73 6.43 -4.87
C VAL A 166 11.78 7.41 -5.56
N GLU A 167 11.32 7.07 -6.77
CA GLU A 167 10.37 7.92 -7.51
C GLU A 167 9.09 8.19 -6.70
N ALA A 168 8.55 7.15 -6.03
CA ALA A 168 7.38 7.30 -5.18
C ALA A 168 7.66 8.22 -3.98
N ILE A 169 8.83 8.09 -3.32
CA ILE A 169 9.24 8.98 -2.23
C ILE A 169 9.29 10.42 -2.72
N LEU A 170 9.93 10.68 -3.86
CA LEU A 170 10.04 12.02 -4.43
C LEU A 170 8.66 12.63 -4.71
N ARG A 171 7.74 11.86 -5.33
CA ARG A 171 6.37 12.31 -5.60
C ARG A 171 5.58 12.60 -4.32
N LEU A 172 5.62 11.68 -3.35
CA LEU A 172 4.86 11.83 -2.10
C LEU A 172 5.40 12.96 -1.23
N LYS A 173 6.73 13.15 -1.19
CA LYS A 173 7.34 14.25 -0.44
C LYS A 173 7.07 15.60 -1.10
N HIS A 174 7.08 15.66 -2.42
CA HIS A 174 6.67 16.88 -3.12
C HIS A 174 5.22 17.25 -2.78
N LEU A 175 4.29 16.29 -2.87
CA LEU A 175 2.89 16.49 -2.46
C LEU A 175 2.77 16.95 -1.00
N GLU A 176 3.51 16.33 -0.09
CA GLU A 176 3.50 16.72 1.32
C GLU A 176 3.86 18.20 1.48
N LYS A 177 4.89 18.69 0.77
CA LYS A 177 5.27 20.11 0.81
C LYS A 177 4.22 21.02 0.18
N GLU A 178 3.58 20.59 -0.90
CA GLU A 178 2.44 21.32 -1.49
C GLU A 178 1.28 21.45 -0.49
N MET A 179 0.86 20.34 0.12
CA MET A 179 -0.23 20.34 1.09
C MET A 179 0.08 21.23 2.30
N ILE A 180 1.32 21.18 2.80
CA ILE A 180 1.76 22.06 3.90
C ILE A 180 1.72 23.52 3.46
N ALA A 181 2.11 23.84 2.22
CA ALA A 181 2.01 25.20 1.69
C ALA A 181 0.54 25.66 1.52
N GLU A 182 -0.39 24.74 1.27
CA GLU A 182 -1.84 25.00 1.26
C GLU A 182 -2.44 25.16 2.67
N GLY A 183 -1.65 24.95 3.73
CA GLY A 183 -2.08 25.10 5.13
C GLY A 183 -2.49 23.79 5.81
N PHE A 184 -2.21 22.63 5.22
CA PHE A 184 -2.41 21.34 5.88
C PHE A 184 -1.39 21.11 7.00
N VAL A 185 -1.86 20.68 8.18
CA VAL A 185 -1.00 20.36 9.32
C VAL A 185 -0.62 18.89 9.30
N ALA A 186 0.67 18.59 9.07
CA ALA A 186 1.20 17.23 9.04
C ALA A 186 1.16 16.56 10.43
N GLN A 187 0.86 15.26 10.47
CA GLN A 187 0.81 14.47 11.70
C GLN A 187 2.15 13.79 11.99
N ASP A 188 3.14 14.58 12.44
CA ASP A 188 4.52 14.10 12.64
C ASP A 188 4.63 13.08 13.80
N HIS A 189 3.93 13.32 14.91
CA HIS A 189 3.93 12.41 16.06
C HIS A 189 3.34 11.04 15.73
N PHE A 190 2.27 11.02 14.92
CA PHE A 190 1.68 9.77 14.44
C PHE A 190 2.68 9.01 13.56
N THR A 191 3.36 9.72 12.65
CA THR A 191 4.38 9.14 11.78
C THR A 191 5.52 8.54 12.61
N ALA A 192 6.02 9.26 13.62
CA ALA A 192 7.06 8.77 14.52
C ALA A 192 6.64 7.52 15.31
N GLY A 193 5.41 7.50 15.84
CA GLY A 193 4.86 6.33 16.54
C GLY A 193 4.71 5.11 15.62
N MET A 194 4.29 5.32 14.36
CA MET A 194 4.19 4.26 13.37
C MET A 194 5.56 3.70 12.97
N GLU A 195 6.57 4.55 12.83
CA GLU A 195 7.94 4.11 12.54
C GLU A 195 8.51 3.26 13.68
N GLN A 196 8.25 3.65 14.92
CA GLN A 196 8.60 2.86 16.10
C GLN A 196 7.92 1.49 16.07
N LEU A 197 6.60 1.43 15.84
CA LEU A 197 5.83 0.19 15.79
C LEU A 197 6.31 -0.76 14.69
N MET A 198 6.73 -0.19 13.56
CA MET A 198 7.24 -0.93 12.41
C MET A 198 8.74 -1.29 12.51
N GLY A 199 9.41 -0.94 13.62
CA GLY A 199 10.78 -1.35 13.89
C GLY A 199 11.84 -0.58 13.11
N VAL A 200 11.58 0.67 12.73
CA VAL A 200 12.60 1.54 12.12
C VAL A 200 13.63 1.92 13.19
N ARG A 201 14.83 1.34 13.13
CA ARG A 201 15.88 1.53 14.15
C ARG A 201 16.84 2.67 13.85
N THR A 202 17.08 2.94 12.57
CA THR A 202 18.12 3.84 12.11
C THR A 202 17.55 4.91 11.21
N LYS A 203 18.13 6.11 11.31
CA LYS A 203 17.78 7.22 10.41
C LYS A 203 18.04 6.86 8.95
N ARG A 204 19.15 6.19 8.64
CA ARG A 204 19.40 5.64 7.30
C ARG A 204 19.05 4.16 7.20
N PRO A 205 18.56 3.68 6.05
CA PRO A 205 18.13 2.30 5.86
C PRO A 205 19.31 1.33 5.70
N ALA A 206 20.13 1.15 6.75
CA ALA A 206 21.30 0.26 6.68
C ALA A 206 20.94 -1.23 6.50
N GLY A 207 19.71 -1.62 6.86
CA GLY A 207 19.23 -3.01 6.77
C GLY A 207 18.35 -3.32 5.55
N ILE A 208 17.99 -2.33 4.73
CA ILE A 208 17.12 -2.53 3.57
C ILE A 208 18.02 -2.80 2.36
N LYS A 209 17.85 -3.97 1.74
CA LYS A 209 18.56 -4.34 0.50
C LYS A 209 17.54 -4.80 -0.52
N GLU A 210 17.25 -3.93 -1.47
CA GLU A 210 16.31 -4.21 -2.56
C GLU A 210 17.03 -4.21 -3.89
N PRO A 211 16.58 -5.05 -4.85
CA PRO A 211 17.07 -4.93 -6.21
C PRO A 211 16.67 -3.55 -6.75
N LEU A 212 17.61 -2.91 -7.44
CA LEU A 212 17.39 -1.59 -8.04
C LEU A 212 16.22 -1.63 -9.04
N THR A 213 16.17 -2.71 -9.83
CA THR A 213 15.09 -3.02 -10.77
C THR A 213 14.66 -4.48 -10.57
N ASP A 214 13.36 -4.71 -10.41
CA ASP A 214 12.79 -6.05 -10.30
C ASP A 214 12.54 -6.63 -11.70
N ILE A 215 13.31 -7.67 -12.05
CA ILE A 215 13.18 -8.38 -13.33
C ILE A 215 12.50 -9.69 -13.02
N LEU A 216 11.18 -9.75 -13.24
CA LEU A 216 10.42 -10.98 -13.11
C LEU A 216 10.53 -11.78 -14.42
N PRO A 217 11.29 -12.89 -14.46
CA PRO A 217 11.30 -13.74 -15.63
C PRO A 217 9.94 -14.45 -15.72
N ASN A 218 9.34 -14.46 -16.91
CA ASN A 218 8.22 -15.36 -17.18
C ASN A 218 8.77 -16.79 -17.26
N VAL A 219 8.83 -17.55 -16.16
CA VAL A 219 9.34 -18.93 -16.19
C VAL A 219 8.27 -19.87 -16.78
N GLY A 220 8.63 -20.56 -17.86
CA GLY A 220 7.76 -21.55 -18.50
C GLY A 220 7.94 -22.94 -17.89
N SER A 221 7.46 -23.98 -18.57
CA SER A 221 7.79 -25.36 -18.19
C SER A 221 9.30 -25.61 -18.28
N PRO A 222 9.88 -26.42 -17.38
CA PRO A 222 11.29 -26.77 -17.44
C PRO A 222 11.60 -27.47 -18.78
N LYS A 223 12.73 -27.11 -19.39
CA LYS A 223 13.19 -27.66 -20.66
C LYS A 223 14.57 -28.27 -20.45
N PHE A 224 14.73 -29.52 -20.87
CA PHE A 224 15.99 -30.24 -20.86
C PHE A 224 16.46 -30.42 -22.30
N GLU A 225 17.73 -30.12 -22.55
CA GLU A 225 18.37 -30.28 -23.85
C GLU A 225 19.62 -31.13 -23.68
N ALA A 226 19.80 -32.12 -24.56
CA ALA A 226 21.01 -32.90 -24.60
C ALA A 226 22.08 -32.08 -25.33
N VAL A 227 23.21 -31.88 -24.67
CA VAL A 227 24.37 -31.13 -25.16
C VAL A 227 25.57 -32.08 -25.08
N ASP A 228 26.50 -31.95 -26.03
CA ASP A 228 27.71 -32.77 -26.04
C ASP A 228 28.57 -32.49 -24.80
N GLU A 229 29.32 -33.49 -24.34
CA GLU A 229 30.08 -33.43 -23.09
C GLU A 229 31.19 -32.36 -23.09
N ASP A 230 31.72 -32.03 -24.26
CA ASP A 230 32.77 -31.02 -24.44
C ASP A 230 32.20 -29.60 -24.65
N GLN A 231 30.89 -29.44 -24.84
CA GLN A 231 30.29 -28.14 -25.15
C GLN A 231 29.90 -27.38 -23.88
N GLU A 232 30.42 -26.15 -23.73
CA GLU A 232 30.00 -25.24 -22.68
C GLU A 232 28.60 -24.67 -22.97
N PHE A 233 27.67 -24.85 -22.03
CA PHE A 233 26.31 -24.34 -22.15
C PHE A 233 26.13 -23.04 -21.35
N THR A 234 26.05 -21.90 -22.05
CA THR A 234 25.98 -20.58 -21.43
C THR A 234 24.55 -20.10 -21.20
N ALA A 235 24.39 -18.99 -20.45
CA ALA A 235 23.08 -18.36 -20.25
C ALA A 235 22.46 -17.81 -21.56
N GLU A 236 23.29 -17.48 -22.55
CA GLU A 236 22.84 -17.03 -23.88
C GLU A 236 22.27 -18.20 -24.70
N ASP A 237 22.93 -19.36 -24.64
CA ASP A 237 22.44 -20.59 -25.24
C ASP A 237 21.11 -21.02 -24.61
N ALA A 238 21.02 -20.98 -23.27
CA ALA A 238 19.78 -21.22 -22.55
C ALA A 238 18.65 -20.28 -23.01
N ALA A 239 18.95 -18.99 -23.22
CA ALA A 239 17.97 -18.03 -23.72
C ALA A 239 17.49 -18.38 -25.14
N LYS A 240 18.41 -18.77 -26.04
CA LYS A 240 18.11 -19.23 -27.40
C LYS A 240 17.19 -20.45 -27.39
N VAL A 241 17.47 -21.41 -26.52
CA VAL A 241 16.71 -22.67 -26.36
C VAL A 241 15.31 -22.42 -25.82
N LEU A 242 15.17 -21.46 -24.92
CA LEU A 242 13.90 -20.98 -24.39
C LEU A 242 13.18 -20.02 -25.36
N LYS A 243 13.79 -19.66 -26.49
CA LYS A 243 13.30 -18.67 -27.46
C LYS A 243 13.05 -17.30 -26.81
N ARG A 244 14.00 -16.86 -25.99
CA ARG A 244 13.95 -15.62 -25.19
C ARG A 244 15.16 -14.75 -25.48
N ARG A 245 15.05 -13.48 -25.13
CA ARG A 245 16.18 -12.55 -25.10
C ARG A 245 17.08 -12.90 -23.92
N PRO A 246 18.42 -12.82 -24.07
CA PRO A 246 19.35 -13.02 -22.96
C PRO A 246 19.14 -11.95 -21.88
N LEU A 247 19.42 -12.32 -20.62
CA LEU A 247 19.21 -11.44 -19.47
C LEU A 247 20.01 -10.13 -19.56
N ALA A 248 21.21 -10.18 -20.16
CA ALA A 248 22.06 -9.01 -20.36
C ALA A 248 21.38 -7.96 -21.25
N GLU A 249 20.76 -8.38 -22.36
CA GLU A 249 20.03 -7.50 -23.27
C GLU A 249 18.80 -6.90 -22.61
N ILE A 250 18.06 -7.68 -21.81
CA ILE A 250 16.89 -7.20 -21.05
C ILE A 250 17.31 -6.08 -20.08
N LYS A 251 18.42 -6.27 -19.36
CA LYS A 251 18.97 -5.25 -18.46
C LYS A 251 19.42 -3.98 -19.21
N ALA A 252 20.08 -4.16 -20.36
CA ALA A 252 20.52 -3.03 -21.19
C ALA A 252 19.34 -2.22 -21.74
N GLN A 253 18.28 -2.90 -22.21
CA GLN A 253 17.06 -2.24 -22.68
C GLN A 253 16.37 -1.45 -21.57
N GLN A 254 16.26 -2.02 -20.36
CA GLN A 254 15.68 -1.29 -19.22
C GLN A 254 16.50 -0.04 -18.88
N LEU A 255 17.83 -0.15 -18.88
CA LEU A 255 18.71 1.00 -18.67
C LEU A 255 18.47 2.08 -19.75
N GLU A 256 18.34 1.68 -21.01
CA GLU A 256 18.08 2.62 -22.10
C GLU A 256 16.68 3.24 -22.01
N GLU A 257 15.66 2.47 -21.63
CA GLU A 257 14.31 2.99 -21.37
C GLU A 257 14.30 4.04 -20.27
N GLU A 258 15.06 3.83 -19.19
CA GLU A 258 15.22 4.81 -18.12
C GLU A 258 15.94 6.07 -18.57
N ARG A 259 16.94 5.95 -19.46
CA ARG A 259 17.62 7.12 -20.06
C ARG A 259 16.69 7.91 -20.97
N MET A 260 15.88 7.21 -21.76
CA MET A 260 14.93 7.82 -22.70
C MET A 260 13.72 8.43 -21.99
N LYS A 261 13.32 7.87 -20.85
CA LYS A 261 12.21 8.34 -20.01
C LYS A 261 12.75 8.79 -18.66
N PRO A 262 13.49 9.91 -18.59
CA PRO A 262 13.98 10.42 -17.33
C PRO A 262 12.79 10.74 -16.41
N PHE A 263 12.99 10.48 -15.13
CA PHE A 263 12.00 10.83 -14.11
C PHE A 263 11.69 12.32 -14.17
N LYS A 264 10.40 12.64 -14.20
CA LYS A 264 9.89 13.99 -14.07
C LYS A 264 9.06 14.03 -12.81
N LEU A 265 9.40 14.96 -11.92
CA LEU A 265 8.54 15.30 -10.80
C LEU A 265 7.31 15.99 -11.39
N VAL A 266 6.12 15.49 -11.08
CA VAL A 266 4.87 16.09 -11.55
C VAL A 266 4.46 17.12 -10.50
N ASP A 267 4.27 18.37 -10.90
CA ASP A 267 4.09 19.53 -10.03
C ASP A 267 2.71 19.62 -9.33
N SER A 268 1.97 18.50 -9.20
CA SER A 268 0.80 18.35 -8.30
C SER A 268 -0.04 17.09 -8.62
N ILE A 269 -0.64 16.47 -7.60
CA ILE A 269 -1.66 15.40 -7.78
C ILE A 269 -3.01 15.96 -8.24
N ARG A 270 -3.30 17.24 -7.96
CA ARG A 270 -4.37 17.99 -8.64
C ARG A 270 -4.04 18.30 -10.11
N GLY A 271 -2.77 18.17 -10.47
CA GLY A 271 -2.21 18.26 -11.82
C GLY A 271 -1.80 16.90 -12.38
N VAL A 272 -2.72 15.93 -12.46
CA VAL A 272 -2.82 15.26 -13.77
C VAL A 272 -2.96 16.43 -14.72
N PRO A 273 -1.99 16.73 -15.62
CA PRO A 273 -2.13 17.87 -16.49
C PRO A 273 -3.51 17.71 -17.08
N LYS A 274 -4.42 18.63 -16.76
CA LYS A 274 -5.81 18.57 -17.22
C LYS A 274 -5.63 18.69 -18.71
N GLN A 275 -5.50 17.54 -19.38
CA GLN A 275 -4.79 17.40 -20.64
C GLN A 275 -5.30 18.54 -21.50
N GLU A 276 -4.47 19.59 -21.65
CA GLU A 276 -5.01 20.89 -22.09
C GLU A 276 -5.71 20.55 -23.39
N THR A 277 -7.03 20.77 -23.44
CA THR A 277 -7.80 20.32 -24.59
C THR A 277 -7.12 20.96 -25.78
N PRO A 278 -6.53 20.16 -26.68
CA PRO A 278 -5.62 20.70 -27.68
C PRO A 278 -6.37 21.79 -28.44
N LYS A 279 -5.73 22.94 -28.65
CA LYS A 279 -6.39 24.07 -29.32
C LYS A 279 -6.85 23.59 -30.70
N THR A 280 -8.15 23.46 -30.87
CA THR A 280 -8.75 23.00 -32.13
C THR A 280 -9.22 24.17 -32.96
N THR A 281 -8.82 24.21 -34.23
CA THR A 281 -9.44 25.11 -35.20
C THR A 281 -10.71 24.44 -35.76
N PRO A 282 -11.89 25.09 -35.67
CA PRO A 282 -13.13 24.50 -36.19
C PRO A 282 -13.06 24.36 -37.72
N ILE A 283 -13.34 23.17 -38.24
CA ILE A 283 -13.44 22.90 -39.68
C ILE A 283 -14.91 22.91 -40.11
N SER A 284 -15.75 22.16 -39.42
CA SER A 284 -17.17 22.02 -39.78
C SER A 284 -18.03 21.72 -38.55
N LYS A 285 -19.31 22.09 -38.60
CA LYS A 285 -20.29 21.80 -37.55
C LYS A 285 -21.45 21.03 -38.16
N ASN A 286 -21.72 19.84 -37.64
CA ASN A 286 -22.86 19.03 -38.08
C ASN A 286 -23.64 18.55 -36.84
N ALA A 287 -24.86 19.07 -36.67
CA ALA A 287 -25.72 18.76 -35.53
C ALA A 287 -26.24 17.31 -35.54
N ALA A 288 -26.44 16.70 -36.71
CA ALA A 288 -26.95 15.33 -36.83
C ALA A 288 -25.94 14.28 -36.31
N ALA A 289 -24.66 14.62 -36.31
CA ALA A 289 -23.58 13.78 -35.78
C ALA A 289 -23.07 14.28 -34.42
N ALA A 290 -23.87 15.05 -33.67
CA ALA A 290 -23.58 15.41 -32.28
C ALA A 290 -23.85 14.19 -31.36
N SER A 291 -22.99 13.96 -30.36
CA SER A 291 -23.16 12.89 -29.37
C SER A 291 -23.02 13.49 -27.98
N PRO A 292 -24.07 13.45 -27.13
CA PRO A 292 -24.01 14.04 -25.79
C PRO A 292 -23.05 13.27 -24.86
N ARG A 293 -22.78 11.99 -25.17
CA ARG A 293 -22.04 11.08 -24.30
C ARG A 293 -20.55 11.03 -24.61
N PHE A 294 -20.16 11.11 -25.88
CA PHE A 294 -18.79 10.81 -26.31
C PHE A 294 -18.15 11.97 -27.08
N LYS A 295 -16.84 12.15 -26.86
CA LYS A 295 -15.95 12.99 -27.66
C LYS A 295 -15.07 12.04 -28.49
N PHE A 296 -15.02 12.23 -29.80
CA PHE A 296 -14.24 11.36 -30.68
C PHE A 296 -12.95 12.06 -31.09
N ALA A 297 -11.82 11.34 -30.99
CA ALA A 297 -10.55 11.79 -31.54
C ALA A 297 -10.12 10.80 -32.62
N ILE A 298 -10.00 11.29 -33.85
CA ILE A 298 -9.53 10.53 -35.01
C ILE A 298 -8.09 10.95 -35.24
N THR A 299 -7.16 10.04 -35.00
CA THR A 299 -5.74 10.25 -35.24
C THR A 299 -5.36 9.52 -36.51
N ASP A 300 -4.98 10.25 -37.54
CA ASP A 300 -4.42 9.66 -38.76
C ASP A 300 -2.95 9.32 -38.51
N THR A 301 -2.64 8.03 -38.61
CA THR A 301 -1.29 7.50 -38.37
C THR A 301 -0.30 7.86 -39.49
N SER A 302 -0.80 8.16 -40.70
CA SER A 302 0.02 8.49 -41.86
C SER A 302 0.44 9.97 -41.89
N SER A 303 -0.52 10.88 -41.71
CA SER A 303 -0.29 12.33 -41.73
C SER A 303 0.03 12.94 -40.36
N LYS A 304 0.00 12.12 -39.29
CA LYS A 304 0.09 12.54 -37.88
C LYS A 304 -0.92 13.63 -37.49
N SER A 305 -1.99 13.81 -38.27
CA SER A 305 -3.02 14.80 -37.98
C SER A 305 -4.07 14.21 -37.03
N THR A 306 -4.54 15.03 -36.09
CA THR A 306 -5.60 14.64 -35.16
C THR A 306 -6.81 15.53 -35.38
N LEU A 307 -7.95 14.91 -35.66
CA LEU A 307 -9.25 15.56 -35.73
C LEU A 307 -10.03 15.21 -34.48
N ILE A 308 -10.65 16.20 -33.87
CA ILE A 308 -11.44 16.03 -32.66
C ILE A 308 -12.86 16.47 -32.96
N ARG A 309 -13.82 15.58 -32.68
CA ARG A 309 -15.24 15.88 -32.74
C ARG A 309 -15.76 16.07 -31.32
N ASP A 310 -16.13 17.29 -31.01
CA ASP A 310 -16.72 17.65 -29.73
C ASP A 310 -18.18 17.18 -29.64
N LYS A 311 -18.71 17.18 -28.41
CA LYS A 311 -20.07 16.72 -28.12
C LYS A 311 -21.14 17.49 -28.89
N ASP A 312 -20.87 18.77 -29.17
CA ASP A 312 -21.74 19.67 -29.93
C ASP A 312 -21.78 19.38 -31.44
N GLY A 313 -21.04 18.36 -31.90
CA GLY A 313 -20.95 17.98 -33.31
C GLY A 313 -20.01 18.86 -34.14
N THR A 314 -19.22 19.71 -33.49
CA THR A 314 -18.13 20.49 -34.11
C THR A 314 -16.93 19.58 -34.34
N LEU A 315 -16.45 19.53 -35.59
CA LEU A 315 -15.21 18.87 -35.97
C LEU A 315 -14.10 19.92 -36.02
N GLY A 316 -13.09 19.76 -35.18
CA GLY A 316 -11.91 20.61 -35.14
C GLY A 316 -10.64 19.85 -35.49
N ARG A 317 -9.67 20.52 -36.11
CA ARG A 317 -8.31 19.98 -36.28
C ARG A 317 -7.45 20.48 -35.13
N VAL A 318 -6.71 19.56 -34.51
CA VAL A 318 -5.73 19.89 -33.47
C VAL A 318 -4.58 20.66 -34.10
N GLN A 319 -4.32 21.87 -33.58
CA GLN A 319 -3.07 22.56 -33.88
C GLN A 319 -1.93 21.77 -33.24
N GLN A 320 -0.99 21.29 -34.05
CA GLN A 320 0.25 20.73 -33.53
C GLN A 320 1.05 21.88 -32.94
N SER A 321 1.28 21.84 -31.63
CA SER A 321 2.20 22.72 -30.91
C SER A 321 3.64 22.31 -31.13
#